data_AF-A0A0G1LFU2-F1
#
_entry.id   AF-A0A0G1LFU2-F1
#
_cell.length_a   1.000
_cell.length_b   1.000
_cell.length_c   1.000
_cell.angle_alpha   90.00
_cell.angle_beta   90.00
_cell.angle_gamma   90.00
#
_symmetry.space_group_name_H-M   'P 1'
#
loop_
_entity.id
_entity.type
_entity.pdbx_description
1 polymer ?
#
loop_
_entity_poly.entity_id
_entity_poly.type
_entity_poly.pdbx_seq_one_letter_code
_entity_poly.pdbx_strand_id
1 'polypeptide(L)'
;MPKLEGSFILVTIAGVAVILLVFFAPFFLKSTYHTSSSTDSLGEPWATSILPQIIPVTHLGTPEPLKALYMTSCVASNQNWRENLKTLIETTELNAVVIDIKDYTGVVSFPRLPAPEAAGNGGQAKGCVVHDMKEFIGELHDEGIYVIGRISVFQDPSYTRLFPELAVKRMSDGEVWKDYKGLSFIDVGARPYWDYIVALSETAYELGFDELNYDYVRYPSDGNIKDTLYTWALG
;
A
#
# COMPACT_ATOMS: atom_id res chain seq x y z
N MET A 1 -37.62 -20.99 65.36
CA MET A 1 -38.11 -20.54 64.03
C MET A 1 -39.17 -19.48 64.29
N PRO A 2 -39.20 -18.28 63.66
CA PRO A 2 -38.95 -18.03 62.22
C PRO A 2 -38.10 -16.76 61.91
N LYS A 3 -37.36 -16.75 60.79
CA LYS A 3 -36.88 -15.54 60.09
C LYS A 3 -36.70 -15.89 58.61
N LEU A 4 -37.80 -16.07 57.89
CA LEU A 4 -37.75 -16.37 56.44
C LEU A 4 -38.82 -15.63 55.62
N GLU A 5 -39.59 -14.73 56.22
CA GLU A 5 -40.65 -14.01 55.49
C GLU A 5 -40.18 -12.68 54.87
N GLY A 6 -39.18 -12.01 55.44
CA GLY A 6 -38.71 -10.71 54.92
C GLY A 6 -37.92 -10.78 53.61
N SER A 7 -37.25 -11.91 53.33
CA SER A 7 -36.40 -12.07 52.13
C SER A 7 -37.22 -12.32 50.87
N PHE A 8 -38.31 -13.10 50.97
CA PHE A 8 -39.18 -13.39 49.83
C PHE A 8 -39.92 -12.14 49.32
N ILE A 9 -40.30 -11.23 50.23
CA ILE A 9 -40.99 -9.98 49.87
C ILE A 9 -40.04 -9.02 49.11
N LEU A 10 -38.77 -8.95 49.51
CA LEU A 10 -37.78 -8.12 48.81
C LEU A 10 -37.47 -8.65 47.40
N VAL A 11 -37.39 -9.98 47.24
CA VAL A 11 -37.16 -10.61 45.94
C VAL A 11 -38.37 -10.45 45.01
N THR A 12 -39.60 -10.55 45.52
CA THR A 12 -40.79 -10.32 44.70
C THR A 12 -40.95 -8.86 44.31
N ILE A 13 -40.66 -7.90 45.20
CA ILE A 13 -40.69 -6.47 44.86
C ILE A 13 -39.64 -6.13 43.81
N ALA A 14 -38.41 -6.66 43.94
CA ALA A 14 -37.36 -6.45 42.95
C ALA A 14 -37.72 -7.08 41.59
N GLY A 15 -38.31 -8.27 41.59
CA GLY A 15 -38.78 -8.94 40.38
C GLY A 15 -39.89 -8.16 39.65
N VAL A 16 -40.87 -7.64 40.40
CA VAL A 16 -41.94 -6.81 39.84
C VAL A 16 -41.38 -5.49 39.29
N ALA A 17 -40.42 -4.87 39.97
CA ALA A 17 -39.77 -3.65 39.50
C ALA A 17 -39.02 -3.87 38.17
N VAL A 18 -38.30 -4.98 38.02
CA VAL A 18 -37.61 -5.33 36.77
C VAL A 18 -38.60 -5.59 35.63
N ILE A 19 -39.70 -6.31 35.90
CA ILE A 19 -40.75 -6.56 34.89
C ILE A 19 -41.39 -5.24 34.46
N LEU A 20 -41.72 -4.35 35.39
CA LEU A 20 -42.26 -3.03 35.05
C LEU A 20 -41.27 -2.21 34.21
N LEU A 21 -39.97 -2.26 34.54
CA LEU A 21 -38.95 -1.54 33.79
C LEU A 21 -38.83 -2.08 32.35
N VAL A 22 -38.82 -3.41 32.17
CA VAL A 22 -38.74 -4.03 30.83
C VAL A 22 -39.99 -3.74 29.99
N PHE A 23 -41.19 -3.77 30.58
CA PHE A 23 -42.44 -3.56 29.83
C PHE A 23 -42.74 -2.08 29.56
N PHE A 24 -42.36 -1.16 30.46
CA PHE A 24 -42.68 0.26 30.30
C PHE A 24 -41.54 1.11 29.72
N ALA A 25 -40.27 0.68 29.78
CA ALA A 25 -39.15 1.39 29.14
C ALA A 25 -39.35 1.68 27.63
N PRO A 26 -39.86 0.76 26.79
CA PRO A 26 -40.06 1.05 25.37
C PRO A 26 -41.17 2.08 25.10
N PHE A 27 -42.01 2.40 26.09
CA PHE A 27 -43.01 3.48 25.97
C PHE A 27 -42.39 4.87 26.14
N PHE A 28 -41.33 4.99 26.95
CA PHE A 28 -40.59 6.24 27.16
C PHE A 28 -39.46 6.46 26.13
N LEU A 29 -39.06 5.39 25.43
CA LEU A 29 -38.02 5.43 24.37
C LEU A 29 -38.59 5.55 22.96
N LYS A 30 -39.86 5.95 22.80
CA LYS A 30 -40.45 6.20 21.47
C LYS A 30 -39.73 7.39 20.81
N SER A 31 -38.76 7.09 19.96
CA SER A 31 -38.17 8.06 19.05
C SER A 31 -39.24 8.45 18.03
N THR A 32 -39.69 9.69 18.10
CA THR A 32 -40.64 10.24 17.12
C THR A 32 -39.80 10.69 15.93
N TYR A 33 -39.82 9.92 14.84
CA TYR A 33 -39.18 10.33 13.60
C TYR A 33 -39.97 11.49 13.01
N HIS A 34 -39.49 12.71 13.20
CA HIS A 34 -39.90 13.83 12.36
C HIS A 34 -39.28 13.61 10.97
N THR A 35 -40.08 13.10 10.03
CA THR A 35 -39.80 13.34 8.62
C THR A 35 -40.01 14.83 8.39
N SER A 36 -38.91 15.56 8.27
CA SER A 36 -38.90 16.89 7.69
C SER A 36 -39.26 16.73 6.22
N SER A 37 -40.54 16.85 5.89
CA SER A 37 -40.94 17.06 4.50
C SER A 37 -40.65 18.53 4.20
N SER A 38 -39.43 18.81 3.72
CA SER A 38 -39.05 20.11 3.18
C SER A 38 -39.82 20.32 1.88
N THR A 39 -41.02 20.86 2.00
CA THR A 39 -41.67 21.59 0.92
C THR A 39 -41.29 23.04 1.10
N ASP A 40 -40.15 23.45 0.52
CA ASP A 40 -39.93 24.87 0.27
C ASP A 40 -39.02 25.08 -0.94
N SER A 41 -39.59 25.81 -1.91
CA SER A 41 -39.03 26.55 -3.02
C SER A 41 -37.99 25.87 -3.93
N LEU A 42 -38.36 25.79 -5.21
CA LEU A 42 -37.47 25.70 -6.36
C LEU A 42 -36.44 26.84 -6.34
N GLY A 43 -35.32 26.64 -5.66
CA GLY A 43 -34.08 27.37 -5.85
C GLY A 43 -33.03 26.36 -6.24
N GLU A 44 -32.60 26.40 -7.50
CA GLU A 44 -31.54 25.55 -8.06
C GLU A 44 -30.39 25.38 -7.03
N PRO A 45 -30.19 24.19 -6.45
CA PRO A 45 -28.93 23.91 -5.81
C PRO A 45 -27.92 23.98 -6.95
N TRP A 46 -27.06 25.00 -6.93
CA TRP A 46 -25.83 24.98 -7.69
C TRP A 46 -25.16 23.67 -7.31
N ALA A 47 -25.37 22.66 -8.15
CA ALA A 47 -24.63 21.43 -8.10
C ALA A 47 -23.19 21.90 -8.26
N THR A 48 -22.47 21.98 -7.14
CA THR A 48 -21.02 21.94 -7.20
C THR A 48 -20.76 20.58 -7.80
N SER A 49 -20.58 20.59 -9.11
CA SER A 49 -20.05 19.46 -9.83
C SER A 49 -18.74 19.15 -9.12
N ILE A 50 -18.74 18.13 -8.27
CA ILE A 50 -17.51 17.51 -7.77
C ILE A 50 -16.95 16.78 -8.99
N LEU A 51 -16.44 17.56 -9.96
CA LEU A 51 -15.52 17.02 -10.92
C LEU A 51 -14.38 16.46 -10.07
N PRO A 52 -13.95 15.21 -10.31
CA PRO A 52 -12.77 14.69 -9.64
C PRO A 52 -11.65 15.72 -9.82
N GLN A 53 -11.07 16.17 -8.71
CA GLN A 53 -9.95 17.10 -8.74
C GLN A 53 -8.86 16.41 -9.58
N ILE A 54 -8.63 16.91 -10.79
CA ILE A 54 -7.58 16.38 -11.64
C ILE A 54 -6.28 16.89 -11.02
N ILE A 55 -5.63 16.07 -10.21
CA ILE A 55 -4.28 16.36 -9.72
C ILE A 55 -3.36 16.29 -10.94
N PRO A 56 -2.84 17.43 -11.44
CA PRO A 56 -1.92 17.42 -12.55
C PRO A 56 -0.64 16.70 -12.11
N VAL A 57 -0.11 15.84 -12.96
CA VAL A 57 1.19 15.21 -12.70
C VAL A 57 2.25 16.25 -13.01
N THR A 58 3.02 16.63 -11.99
CA THR A 58 4.15 17.56 -12.09
C THR A 58 5.45 16.81 -11.88
N HIS A 59 6.56 17.42 -12.32
CA HIS A 59 7.90 16.93 -12.02
C HIS A 59 8.80 18.08 -11.64
N LEU A 60 9.54 17.91 -10.55
CA LEU A 60 10.53 18.87 -10.08
C LEU A 60 11.87 18.65 -10.77
N GLY A 61 12.65 19.72 -10.91
CA GLY A 61 14.05 19.60 -11.33
C GLY A 61 14.90 19.03 -10.20
N THR A 62 15.92 18.24 -10.52
CA THR A 62 16.86 17.67 -9.55
C THR A 62 17.49 18.78 -8.69
N PRO A 63 17.32 18.76 -7.36
CA PRO A 63 17.92 19.76 -6.47
C PRO A 63 19.44 19.67 -6.41
N GLU A 64 20.11 20.80 -6.21
CA GLU A 64 21.57 20.87 -6.04
C GLU A 64 21.91 21.69 -4.78
N PRO A 65 22.40 21.06 -3.68
CA PRO A 65 22.66 19.63 -3.53
C PRO A 65 21.37 18.82 -3.27
N LEU A 66 21.34 17.57 -3.76
CA LEU A 66 20.28 16.61 -3.45
C LEU A 66 20.54 15.92 -2.11
N LYS A 67 19.58 15.99 -1.18
CA LYS A 67 19.65 15.36 0.14
C LYS A 67 18.34 14.63 0.44
N ALA A 68 18.37 13.32 0.20
CA ALA A 68 17.19 12.46 0.31
C ALA A 68 17.18 11.57 1.56
N LEU A 69 16.00 11.37 2.14
CA LEU A 69 15.74 10.30 3.09
C LEU A 69 15.10 9.09 2.39
N TYR A 70 15.48 7.88 2.73
CA TYR A 70 14.81 6.67 2.25
C TYR A 70 13.60 6.28 3.12
N MET A 71 12.49 5.94 2.48
CA MET A 71 11.29 5.39 3.10
C MET A 71 10.78 4.14 2.36
N THR A 72 10.44 3.10 3.12
CA THR A 72 9.80 1.92 2.57
C THR A 72 8.34 2.22 2.20
N SER A 73 7.75 1.40 1.34
CA SER A 73 6.31 1.48 1.02
C SER A 73 5.41 1.34 2.25
N CYS A 74 5.83 0.57 3.26
CA CYS A 74 5.09 0.44 4.52
C CYS A 74 5.06 1.73 5.33
N VAL A 75 6.20 2.42 5.41
CA VAL A 75 6.29 3.75 6.05
C VAL A 75 5.46 4.75 5.25
N ALA A 76 5.58 4.73 3.92
CA ALA A 76 4.80 5.59 3.03
C ALA A 76 3.30 5.29 3.08
N SER A 77 2.85 4.08 3.44
CA SER A 77 1.42 3.78 3.59
C SER A 77 0.80 4.28 4.90
N ASN A 78 1.59 4.87 5.81
CA ASN A 78 1.14 5.29 7.13
C ASN A 78 1.19 6.83 7.29
N GLN A 79 0.03 7.44 7.51
CA GLN A 79 -0.11 8.90 7.57
C GLN A 79 0.76 9.57 8.65
N ASN A 80 0.80 9.01 9.86
CA ASN A 80 1.61 9.57 10.96
C ASN A 80 3.11 9.57 10.61
N TRP A 81 3.59 8.56 9.89
CA TRP A 81 4.98 8.55 9.43
C TRP A 81 5.25 9.59 8.34
N ARG A 82 4.29 9.86 7.44
CA ARG A 82 4.40 10.95 6.46
C ARG A 82 4.51 12.32 7.14
N GLU A 83 3.71 12.58 8.16
CA GLU A 83 3.75 13.83 8.92
C GLU A 83 5.10 14.05 9.62
N ASN A 84 5.65 12.99 10.24
CA ASN A 84 6.98 13.04 10.85
C ASN A 84 8.09 13.26 9.81
N LEU A 85 7.96 12.67 8.62
CA LEU A 85 8.88 12.90 7.50
C LEU A 85 8.84 14.36 7.04
N LYS A 86 7.65 14.92 6.82
CA LYS A 86 7.48 16.33 6.44
C LYS A 86 8.13 17.25 7.47
N THR A 87 7.86 17.01 8.75
CA THR A 87 8.50 17.76 9.86
C THR A 87 10.03 17.69 9.79
N LEU A 88 10.59 16.50 9.52
CA LEU A 88 12.04 16.34 9.40
C LEU A 88 12.60 17.11 8.20
N ILE A 89 11.90 17.10 7.06
CA ILE A 89 12.29 17.83 5.85
C ILE A 89 12.23 19.34 6.09
N GLU A 90 11.17 19.84 6.70
CA GLU A 90 11.00 21.27 7.03
C GLU A 90 12.03 21.81 8.03
N THR A 91 12.58 20.94 8.89
CA THR A 91 13.49 21.35 9.98
C THR A 91 14.96 21.04 9.71
N THR A 92 15.29 20.48 8.55
CA THR A 92 16.66 20.11 8.16
C THR A 92 16.98 20.59 6.75
N GLU A 93 18.15 20.26 6.22
CA GLU A 93 18.51 20.55 4.83
C GLU A 93 18.03 19.47 3.83
N LEU A 94 17.25 18.48 4.27
CA LEU A 94 16.65 17.51 3.37
C LEU A 94 15.71 18.21 2.38
N ASN A 95 15.72 17.77 1.14
CA ASN A 95 14.89 18.33 0.06
C ASN A 95 14.32 17.25 -0.87
N ALA A 96 14.50 15.99 -0.50
CA ALA A 96 14.09 14.86 -1.30
C ALA A 96 13.70 13.65 -0.44
N VAL A 97 12.97 12.73 -1.04
CA VAL A 97 12.65 11.43 -0.45
C VAL A 97 12.80 10.33 -1.49
N VAL A 98 13.36 9.19 -1.09
CA VAL A 98 13.35 7.95 -1.88
C VAL A 98 12.23 7.06 -1.36
N ILE A 99 11.25 6.73 -2.20
CA ILE A 99 10.12 5.86 -1.88
C ILE A 99 10.23 4.58 -2.69
N ASP A 100 10.06 3.42 -2.05
CA ASP A 100 9.98 2.16 -2.80
C ASP A 100 8.76 2.14 -3.72
N ILE A 101 9.01 2.06 -5.03
CA ILE A 101 8.03 1.62 -6.04
C ILE A 101 7.93 0.10 -6.01
N LYS A 102 9.08 -0.57 -5.92
CA LYS A 102 9.17 -2.03 -5.82
C LYS A 102 10.34 -2.41 -4.94
N ASP A 103 10.04 -3.04 -3.81
CA ASP A 103 11.06 -3.44 -2.85
C ASP A 103 11.70 -4.79 -3.22
N TYR A 104 12.58 -5.27 -2.34
CA TYR A 104 13.34 -6.51 -2.52
C TYR A 104 12.48 -7.79 -2.58
N THR A 105 11.20 -7.70 -2.16
CA THR A 105 10.23 -8.80 -2.24
C THR A 105 9.62 -8.91 -3.63
N GLY A 106 9.72 -7.85 -4.44
CA GLY A 106 9.11 -7.78 -5.78
C GLY A 106 7.68 -7.26 -5.80
N VAL A 107 7.14 -6.83 -4.66
CA VAL A 107 5.80 -6.24 -4.58
C VAL A 107 5.85 -4.78 -5.01
N VAL A 108 4.96 -4.41 -5.95
CA VAL A 108 4.76 -3.02 -6.35
C VAL A 108 3.91 -2.30 -5.30
N SER A 109 4.33 -1.10 -4.92
CA SER A 109 3.81 -0.36 -3.78
C SER A 109 2.56 0.47 -4.06
N PHE A 110 2.00 0.42 -5.27
CA PHE A 110 0.75 1.11 -5.63
C PHE A 110 -0.18 0.17 -6.41
N PRO A 111 -1.51 0.45 -6.42
CA PRO A 111 -2.45 -0.36 -7.18
C PRO A 111 -2.11 -0.37 -8.67
N ARG A 112 -1.93 -1.56 -9.26
CA ARG A 112 -1.79 -1.69 -10.72
C ARG A 112 -3.18 -1.55 -11.37
N LEU A 113 -3.28 -0.72 -12.40
CA LEU A 113 -4.47 -0.66 -13.26
C LEU A 113 -4.09 -1.07 -14.70
N PRO A 114 -4.56 -2.22 -15.21
CA PRO A 114 -5.11 -3.38 -14.50
C PRO A 114 -4.00 -4.32 -13.99
N ALA A 115 -4.23 -4.98 -12.86
CA ALA A 115 -3.34 -6.06 -12.39
C ALA A 115 -3.22 -7.16 -13.48
N PRO A 116 -2.02 -7.74 -13.72
CA PRO A 116 -1.91 -8.86 -14.64
C PRO A 116 -2.85 -9.99 -14.19
N GLU A 117 -3.75 -10.43 -15.07
CA GLU A 117 -4.69 -11.56 -14.85
C GLU A 117 -3.97 -12.86 -14.44
N ALA A 118 -2.65 -12.94 -14.64
CA ALA A 118 -1.81 -14.06 -14.20
C ALA A 118 -1.70 -14.19 -12.67
N ALA A 119 -2.14 -13.20 -11.88
CA ALA A 119 -2.31 -13.34 -10.43
C ALA A 119 -3.61 -14.11 -10.11
N GLY A 120 -3.71 -15.36 -10.57
CA GLY A 120 -4.67 -16.30 -10.03
C GLY A 120 -4.58 -16.32 -8.50
N ASN A 121 -5.71 -16.58 -7.84
CA ASN A 121 -5.97 -16.49 -6.39
C ASN A 121 -5.07 -17.35 -5.45
N GLY A 122 -3.82 -17.64 -5.82
CA GLY A 122 -2.91 -18.57 -5.14
C GLY A 122 -1.69 -17.98 -4.45
N GLY A 123 -1.54 -16.65 -4.33
CA GLY A 123 -0.46 -16.09 -3.52
C GLY A 123 -0.04 -14.66 -3.85
N GLN A 124 -0.89 -13.68 -3.50
CA GLN A 124 -0.41 -12.30 -3.46
C GLN A 124 0.72 -12.22 -2.42
N ALA A 125 1.90 -11.80 -2.86
CA ALA A 125 2.98 -11.48 -1.95
C ALA A 125 2.52 -10.36 -1.01
N LYS A 126 2.67 -10.59 0.31
CA LYS A 126 2.30 -9.63 1.35
C LYS A 126 3.27 -8.46 1.29
N GLY A 127 2.88 -7.36 0.67
CA GLY A 127 3.61 -6.09 0.69
C GLY A 127 2.68 -4.94 1.06
N CYS A 128 3.27 -3.80 1.41
CA CYS A 128 2.51 -2.59 1.73
C CYS A 128 2.19 -1.81 0.45
N VAL A 129 0.96 -1.34 0.37
CA VAL A 129 0.44 -0.56 -0.77
C VAL A 129 0.10 0.84 -0.28
N VAL A 130 0.63 1.84 -0.97
CA VAL A 130 0.29 3.25 -0.88
C VAL A 130 -0.83 3.48 -1.87
N HIS A 131 -2.07 3.45 -1.39
CA HIS A 131 -3.26 3.52 -2.25
C HIS A 131 -3.43 4.89 -2.92
N ASP A 132 -2.93 5.92 -2.27
CA ASP A 132 -2.99 7.34 -2.61
C ASP A 132 -1.60 7.86 -3.05
N MET A 133 -0.82 7.02 -3.75
CA MET A 133 0.56 7.38 -4.13
C MET A 133 0.62 8.67 -4.95
N LYS A 134 -0.32 8.87 -5.89
CA LYS A 134 -0.35 10.06 -6.74
C LYS A 134 -0.64 11.32 -5.93
N GLU A 135 -1.61 11.25 -5.03
CA GLU A 135 -1.98 12.32 -4.10
C GLU A 135 -0.79 12.66 -3.19
N PHE A 136 -0.15 11.64 -2.62
CA PHE A 136 1.00 11.82 -1.73
C PHE A 136 2.18 12.49 -2.43
N ILE A 137 2.49 12.08 -3.66
CA ILE A 137 3.55 12.74 -4.46
C ILE A 137 3.17 14.19 -4.75
N GLY A 138 1.91 14.47 -5.11
CA GLY A 138 1.42 15.83 -5.31
C GLY A 138 1.61 16.71 -4.08
N GLU A 139 1.29 16.21 -2.88
CA GLU A 139 1.53 16.95 -1.63
C GLU A 139 3.03 17.24 -1.39
N LEU A 140 3.91 16.30 -1.71
CA LEU A 140 5.37 16.50 -1.61
C LEU A 140 5.83 17.57 -2.61
N HIS A 141 5.29 17.56 -3.83
CA HIS A 141 5.60 18.55 -4.86
C HIS A 141 5.12 19.95 -4.52
N ASP A 142 3.94 20.09 -3.90
CA ASP A 142 3.41 21.37 -3.39
C ASP A 142 4.36 21.99 -2.34
N GLU A 143 5.08 21.15 -1.60
CA GLU A 143 6.10 21.54 -0.62
C GLU A 143 7.52 21.67 -1.24
N GLY A 144 7.66 21.43 -2.54
CA GLY A 144 8.96 21.51 -3.26
C GLY A 144 9.91 20.35 -2.96
N ILE A 145 9.40 19.20 -2.51
CA ILE A 145 10.17 18.02 -2.13
C ILE A 145 10.32 17.10 -3.33
N TYR A 146 11.56 16.81 -3.72
CA TYR A 146 11.90 15.92 -4.84
C TYR A 146 11.65 14.45 -4.50
N VAL A 147 10.98 13.71 -5.38
CA VAL A 147 10.57 12.32 -5.12
C VAL A 147 11.28 11.35 -6.04
N ILE A 148 12.11 10.49 -5.44
CA ILE A 148 12.87 9.44 -6.11
C ILE A 148 12.16 8.11 -5.90
N GLY A 149 11.86 7.41 -6.98
CA GLY A 149 11.24 6.09 -6.95
C GLY A 149 12.27 4.97 -6.99
N ARG A 150 12.38 4.17 -5.94
CA ARG A 150 13.29 3.01 -5.91
C ARG A 150 12.62 1.76 -6.48
N ILE A 151 13.29 1.11 -7.44
CA ILE A 151 12.82 -0.13 -8.09
C ILE A 151 13.91 -1.19 -7.95
N SER A 152 13.66 -2.21 -7.12
CA SER A 152 14.52 -3.42 -7.09
C SER A 152 14.28 -4.22 -8.37
N VAL A 153 15.31 -4.40 -9.19
CA VAL A 153 15.17 -4.96 -10.55
C VAL A 153 15.26 -6.49 -10.55
N PHE A 154 16.45 -7.08 -10.59
CA PHE A 154 16.57 -8.52 -10.85
C PHE A 154 16.34 -9.41 -9.62
N GLN A 155 16.44 -8.87 -8.41
CA GLN A 155 16.00 -9.59 -7.21
C GLN A 155 14.49 -9.46 -7.05
N ASP A 156 13.73 -10.38 -7.62
CA ASP A 156 12.26 -10.34 -7.62
C ASP A 156 11.64 -11.72 -7.35
N PRO A 157 11.51 -12.09 -6.06
CA PRO A 157 10.85 -13.33 -5.64
C PRO A 157 9.36 -13.42 -6.02
N SER A 158 8.68 -12.29 -6.15
CA SER A 158 7.26 -12.25 -6.51
C SER A 158 7.05 -12.59 -7.98
N TYR A 159 7.87 -12.02 -8.86
CA TYR A 159 7.81 -12.24 -10.30
C TYR A 159 8.32 -13.63 -10.69
N THR A 160 9.43 -14.09 -10.13
CA THR A 160 9.97 -15.45 -10.37
C THR A 160 9.01 -16.56 -9.95
N ARG A 161 8.07 -16.32 -9.03
CA ARG A 161 7.03 -17.28 -8.66
C ARG A 161 5.96 -17.42 -9.75
N LEU A 162 5.62 -16.31 -10.41
CA LEU A 162 4.61 -16.28 -11.47
C LEU A 162 5.21 -16.72 -12.82
N PHE A 163 6.47 -16.40 -13.05
CA PHE A 163 7.21 -16.65 -14.30
C PHE A 163 8.53 -17.38 -14.02
N PRO A 164 8.48 -18.62 -13.50
CA PRO A 164 9.69 -19.36 -13.12
C PRO A 164 10.65 -19.59 -14.28
N GLU A 165 10.19 -19.59 -15.53
CA GLU A 165 10.98 -19.69 -16.76
C GLU A 165 11.92 -18.51 -17.00
N LEU A 166 11.62 -17.35 -16.40
CA LEU A 166 12.47 -16.15 -16.48
C LEU A 166 13.49 -16.06 -15.33
N ALA A 167 13.42 -16.97 -14.36
CA ALA A 167 14.30 -16.98 -13.21
C ALA A 167 15.69 -17.57 -13.51
N VAL A 168 16.69 -17.16 -12.72
CA VAL A 168 17.94 -17.91 -12.59
C VAL A 168 17.61 -19.33 -12.13
N LYS A 169 18.20 -20.34 -12.79
CA LYS A 169 17.95 -21.75 -12.51
C LYS A 169 19.08 -22.37 -11.71
N ARG A 170 18.81 -23.50 -11.06
CA ARG A 170 19.85 -24.37 -10.51
C ARG A 170 20.42 -25.26 -11.59
N MET A 171 21.75 -25.43 -11.64
CA MET A 171 22.37 -26.38 -12.58
C MET A 171 22.06 -27.83 -12.19
N SER A 172 21.94 -28.10 -10.90
CA SER A 172 21.76 -29.44 -10.34
C SER A 172 20.44 -30.11 -10.72
N ASP A 173 19.34 -29.37 -10.76
CA ASP A 173 17.98 -29.91 -10.98
C ASP A 173 17.09 -29.06 -11.89
N GLY A 174 17.55 -27.90 -12.37
CA GLY A 174 16.80 -27.03 -13.28
C GLY A 174 15.70 -26.18 -12.62
N GLU A 175 15.52 -26.29 -11.30
CA GLU A 175 14.53 -25.51 -10.55
C GLU A 175 14.96 -24.06 -10.35
N VAL A 176 14.07 -23.20 -9.84
CA VAL A 176 14.40 -21.80 -9.52
C VAL A 176 15.52 -21.74 -8.47
N TRP A 177 16.61 -21.06 -8.79
CA TRP A 177 17.71 -20.81 -7.86
C TRP A 177 17.27 -19.80 -6.80
N LYS A 178 17.71 -20.04 -5.56
CA LYS A 178 17.47 -19.16 -4.42
C LYS A 178 18.76 -18.94 -3.65
N ASP A 179 18.90 -17.74 -3.11
CA ASP A 179 19.99 -17.39 -2.21
C ASP A 179 19.79 -18.05 -0.83
N TYR A 180 20.73 -17.83 0.10
CA TYR A 180 20.63 -18.40 1.45
C TYR A 180 19.46 -17.82 2.28
N LYS A 181 18.85 -16.71 1.85
CA LYS A 181 17.66 -16.11 2.46
C LYS A 181 16.36 -16.56 1.77
N GLY A 182 16.44 -17.41 0.76
CA GLY A 182 15.30 -17.88 -0.01
C GLY A 182 14.80 -16.89 -1.06
N LEU A 183 15.56 -15.83 -1.37
CA LEU A 183 15.25 -14.86 -2.42
C LEU A 183 15.67 -15.43 -3.78
N SER A 184 14.79 -15.31 -4.76
CA SER A 184 15.05 -15.70 -6.15
C SER A 184 15.31 -14.47 -7.01
N PHE A 185 16.08 -14.68 -8.06
CA PHE A 185 16.47 -13.65 -9.02
C PHE A 185 15.93 -14.00 -10.40
N ILE A 186 15.57 -12.96 -11.15
CA ILE A 186 15.34 -13.03 -12.58
C ILE A 186 16.70 -13.18 -13.28
N ASP A 187 16.75 -14.01 -14.31
CA ASP A 187 17.91 -14.09 -15.20
C ASP A 187 18.08 -12.74 -15.90
N VAL A 188 19.24 -12.10 -15.75
CA VAL A 188 19.44 -10.75 -16.27
C VAL A 188 19.27 -10.66 -17.79
N GLY A 189 19.45 -11.77 -18.52
CA GLY A 189 19.23 -11.84 -19.97
C GLY A 189 17.75 -11.91 -20.39
N ALA A 190 16.82 -12.09 -19.44
CA ALA A 190 15.40 -12.27 -19.72
C ALA A 190 14.73 -10.95 -20.16
N ARG A 191 14.83 -10.61 -21.45
CA ARG A 191 14.25 -9.40 -22.04
C ARG A 191 12.75 -9.19 -21.76
N PRO A 192 11.88 -10.22 -21.72
CA PRO A 192 10.48 -10.01 -21.34
C PRO A 192 10.31 -9.35 -19.97
N TYR A 193 11.26 -9.56 -19.04
CA TYR A 193 11.25 -8.87 -17.75
C TYR A 193 11.70 -7.41 -17.83
N TRP A 194 12.55 -7.07 -18.80
CA TRP A 194 12.97 -5.69 -19.01
C TRP A 194 11.78 -4.85 -19.46
N ASP A 195 10.96 -5.38 -20.37
CA ASP A 195 9.72 -4.72 -20.82
C ASP A 195 8.77 -4.44 -19.64
N TYR A 196 8.67 -5.38 -18.69
CA TYR A 196 7.90 -5.18 -17.45
C TYR A 196 8.47 -4.05 -16.57
N ILE A 197 9.81 -3.96 -16.44
CA ILE A 197 10.45 -2.88 -15.66
C ILE A 197 10.28 -1.53 -16.35
N VAL A 198 10.37 -1.47 -17.68
CA VAL A 198 10.10 -0.24 -18.45
C VAL A 198 8.65 0.21 -18.25
N ALA A 199 7.68 -0.69 -18.41
CA ALA A 199 6.26 -0.36 -18.20
C ALA A 199 5.98 0.12 -16.76
N LEU A 200 6.60 -0.51 -15.75
CA LEU A 200 6.50 -0.07 -14.36
C LEU A 200 7.11 1.32 -14.15
N SER A 201 8.20 1.62 -14.86
CA SER A 201 8.90 2.91 -14.81
C SER A 201 8.07 4.02 -15.45
N GLU A 202 7.41 3.74 -16.57
CA GLU A 202 6.46 4.65 -17.22
C GLU A 202 5.27 4.94 -16.30
N THR A 203 4.69 3.90 -15.68
CA THR A 203 3.59 4.10 -14.70
C THR A 203 4.05 4.93 -13.50
N ALA A 204 5.27 4.71 -13.00
CA ALA A 204 5.81 5.50 -11.90
C ALA A 204 5.99 6.98 -12.28
N TYR A 205 6.49 7.25 -13.49
CA TYR A 205 6.57 8.60 -14.02
C TYR A 205 5.17 9.25 -14.11
N GLU A 206 4.17 8.52 -14.61
CA GLU A 206 2.77 8.99 -14.67
C GLU A 206 2.12 9.24 -13.29
N LEU A 207 2.67 8.67 -12.21
CA LEU A 207 2.25 8.95 -10.84
C LEU A 207 2.92 10.20 -10.26
N GLY A 208 3.98 10.72 -10.90
CA GLY A 208 4.69 11.93 -10.49
C GLY A 208 6.08 11.69 -9.90
N PHE A 209 6.63 10.48 -9.93
CA PHE A 209 8.02 10.28 -9.51
C PHE A 209 8.98 11.10 -10.40
N ASP A 210 9.90 11.84 -9.79
CA ASP A 210 10.82 12.74 -10.50
C ASP A 210 12.07 12.04 -11.03
N GLU A 211 12.52 11.01 -10.31
CA GLU A 211 13.69 10.20 -10.63
C GLU A 211 13.39 8.74 -10.37
N LEU A 212 14.01 7.84 -11.14
CA LEU A 212 13.98 6.41 -10.88
C LEU A 212 15.35 5.89 -10.46
N ASN A 213 15.42 5.36 -9.25
CA ASN A 213 16.60 4.69 -8.73
C ASN A 213 16.45 3.17 -8.88
N TYR A 214 17.15 2.60 -9.87
CA TYR A 214 17.20 1.15 -10.04
C TYR A 214 18.20 0.52 -9.07
N ASP A 215 17.69 -0.39 -8.24
CA ASP A 215 18.48 -1.19 -7.31
C ASP A 215 18.53 -2.65 -7.78
N TYR A 216 19.52 -3.41 -7.30
CA TYR A 216 19.72 -4.82 -7.68
C TYR A 216 19.83 -5.05 -9.20
N VAL A 217 20.48 -4.12 -9.92
CA VAL A 217 20.86 -4.27 -11.34
C VAL A 217 22.13 -5.12 -11.44
N ARG A 218 22.04 -6.37 -11.02
CA ARG A 218 23.19 -7.29 -10.89
C ARG A 218 22.77 -8.75 -10.93
N TYR A 219 23.76 -9.62 -11.10
CA TYR A 219 23.64 -11.05 -10.85
C TYR A 219 23.53 -11.37 -9.34
N PRO A 220 22.95 -12.53 -8.95
CA PRO A 220 22.92 -12.97 -7.56
C PRO A 220 24.33 -13.17 -7.00
N SER A 221 24.49 -12.96 -5.69
CA SER A 221 25.78 -13.07 -4.98
C SER A 221 25.73 -13.90 -3.70
N ASP A 222 24.55 -14.05 -3.08
CA ASP A 222 24.43 -14.44 -1.67
C ASP A 222 23.92 -15.87 -1.49
N GLY A 223 24.25 -16.77 -2.42
CA GLY A 223 23.86 -18.18 -2.40
C GLY A 223 24.92 -19.09 -3.02
N ASN A 224 24.55 -20.32 -3.37
CA ASN A 224 25.46 -21.24 -4.07
C ASN A 224 25.62 -20.83 -5.55
N ILE A 225 26.53 -19.88 -5.82
CA ILE A 225 26.77 -19.34 -7.17
C ILE A 225 27.27 -20.41 -8.13
N LYS A 226 27.99 -21.42 -7.63
CA LYS A 226 28.44 -22.57 -8.44
C LYS A 226 27.31 -23.46 -8.91
N ASP A 227 26.08 -23.24 -8.45
CA ASP A 227 24.89 -23.95 -8.89
C ASP A 227 23.92 -23.01 -9.61
N THR A 228 24.38 -21.89 -10.16
CA THR A 228 23.55 -21.00 -10.99
C THR A 228 23.62 -21.36 -12.46
N LEU A 229 22.47 -21.35 -13.14
CA LEU A 229 22.31 -21.53 -14.57
C LEU A 229 21.51 -20.36 -15.15
N TYR A 230 22.10 -19.67 -16.12
CA TYR A 230 21.47 -18.56 -16.85
C TYR A 230 21.03 -19.05 -18.22
N THR A 231 19.73 -19.26 -18.39
CA THR A 231 19.15 -19.82 -19.61
C THR A 231 18.87 -18.75 -20.67
N TRP A 232 18.83 -17.47 -20.27
CA TRP A 232 18.55 -16.33 -21.16
C TRP A 232 19.80 -15.54 -21.55
N ALA A 233 20.93 -15.77 -20.87
CA ALA A 233 22.21 -15.13 -21.18
C ALA A 233 23.03 -15.87 -22.24
N LEU A 234 22.65 -17.10 -22.58
CA LEU A 234 23.30 -17.91 -23.61
C LEU A 234 22.65 -17.58 -24.97
N GLY A 235 23.33 -16.72 -25.73
CA GLY A 235 23.04 -16.51 -27.16
C GLY A 235 23.48 -17.68 -28.02
#